data_AF-A0A2N1SLX0-F1
#
_entry.id   AF-A0A2N1SLX0-F1
#
_cell.length_a   1.000
_cell.length_b   1.000
_cell.length_c   1.000
_cell.angle_alpha   90.00
_cell.angle_beta   90.00
_cell.angle_gamma   90.00
#
_symmetry.space_group_name_H-M   'P 1'
#
loop_
_entity.id
_entity.type
_entity.pdbx_description
1 polymer ?
#
loop_
_entity_poly.entity_id
_entity_poly.type
_entity_poly.pdbx_seq_one_letter_code
_entity_poly.pdbx_strand_id
1 'polypeptide(L)'
;MVHFDNDGIVTYRHFINPEDPANWSYRQVGNYGEVLTDSVVGYRAHADMRLGNLSFGISLDVPSYGYTFSSTSADDIEPNFDKARIGASAMYWFL
;
A
#
# COMPACT_ATOMS: atom_id res chain seq x y z
N MET A 1 -5.29 -10.54 -3.45
CA MET A 1 -4.86 -11.87 -3.91
C MET A 1 -5.67 -12.19 -5.15
N VAL A 2 -5.01 -12.57 -6.25
CA VAL A 2 -5.68 -13.01 -7.48
C VAL A 2 -5.64 -14.53 -7.52
N HIS A 3 -6.80 -15.16 -7.68
CA HIS A 3 -6.94 -16.61 -7.80
C HIS A 3 -7.50 -16.94 -9.18
N PHE A 4 -6.90 -17.91 -9.85
CA PHE A 4 -7.37 -18.41 -11.14
C PHE A 4 -8.11 -19.71 -10.88
N ASP A 5 -9.42 -19.72 -11.16
CA ASP A 5 -10.25 -20.92 -11.08
C ASP A 5 -10.68 -21.33 -12.50
N ASN A 6 -11.18 -22.55 -12.67
CA ASN A 6 -11.51 -23.14 -13.98
C ASN A 6 -12.59 -22.36 -14.77
N ASP A 7 -13.35 -21.48 -14.11
CA ASP A 7 -14.42 -20.66 -14.69
C ASP A 7 -14.10 -19.15 -14.77
N GLY A 8 -12.90 -18.70 -14.39
CA GLY A 8 -12.51 -17.30 -14.54
C GLY A 8 -11.50 -16.76 -13.51
N ILE A 9 -11.30 -15.44 -13.54
CA ILE A 9 -10.40 -14.72 -12.62
C ILE A 9 -11.22 -14.24 -11.42
N VAL A 10 -10.93 -14.80 -10.24
CA VAL A 10 -11.55 -14.35 -8.99
C VAL A 10 -10.54 -13.51 -8.22
N THR A 11 -10.93 -12.28 -7.90
CA THR A 11 -10.08 -11.35 -7.16
C THR A 11 -10.59 -11.22 -5.73
N TYR A 12 -9.67 -11.36 -4.77
CA TYR A 12 -9.95 -11.24 -3.36
C TYR A 12 -9.18 -10.07 -2.77
N ARG A 13 -9.85 -9.27 -1.94
CA ARG A 13 -9.24 -8.19 -1.18
C ARG A 13 -9.14 -8.57 0.30
N HIS A 14 -8.00 -8.22 0.91
CA HIS A 14 -7.79 -8.34 2.35
C HIS A 14 -8.43 -7.16 3.06
N PHE A 15 -9.30 -7.45 4.03
CA PHE A 15 -9.93 -6.46 4.91
C PHE A 15 -9.45 -6.70 6.34
N ILE A 16 -8.96 -5.64 6.97
CA ILE A 16 -8.59 -5.62 8.39
C ILE A 16 -9.58 -4.70 9.07
N ASN A 17 -10.23 -5.15 10.14
CA ASN A 17 -11.11 -4.29 10.91
C ASN A 17 -10.25 -3.22 11.62
N PRO A 18 -10.51 -1.91 11.40
CA PRO A 18 -9.73 -0.86 12.04
C PRO A 18 -9.87 -0.82 13.57
N GLU A 19 -10.99 -1.30 14.12
CA GLU A 19 -11.24 -1.34 15.58
C GLU A 19 -10.67 -2.60 16.24
N ASP A 20 -10.49 -3.68 15.48
CA ASP A 20 -9.91 -4.94 15.94
C ASP A 20 -8.98 -5.53 14.87
N PRO A 21 -7.69 -5.15 14.87
CA PRO A 21 -6.74 -5.59 13.85
C PRO A 21 -6.50 -7.11 13.79
N ALA A 22 -6.86 -7.85 14.85
CA ALA A 22 -6.76 -9.31 14.88
C ALA A 22 -7.88 -9.98 14.05
N ASN A 23 -8.96 -9.25 13.80
CA ASN A 23 -10.10 -9.69 13.00
C ASN A 23 -9.93 -9.24 11.54
N TRP A 24 -9.47 -10.17 10.71
CA TRP A 24 -9.24 -9.95 9.28
C TRP A 24 -10.00 -10.97 8.42
N SER A 25 -10.36 -10.57 7.21
CA SER A 25 -11.07 -11.44 6.26
C SER A 25 -10.69 -11.15 4.82
N TYR A 26 -10.88 -12.15 3.95
CA TYR A 26 -10.84 -11.95 2.50
C TYR A 26 -12.26 -11.88 1.96
N ARG A 27 -12.57 -10.84 1.17
CA ARG A 27 -13.83 -10.76 0.43
C ARG A 27 -13.56 -10.77 -1.06
N GLN A 28 -14.39 -11.50 -1.80
CA GLN A 28 -14.42 -11.49 -3.25
C GLN A 28 -14.91 -10.12 -3.73
N VAL A 29 -14.23 -9.54 -4.69
CA VAL A 29 -14.65 -8.29 -5.34
C VAL A 29 -15.32 -8.58 -6.68
N GLY A 30 -16.28 -7.74 -7.07
CA GLY A 30 -17.08 -7.93 -8.28
C GLY A 30 -16.33 -7.55 -9.56
N ASN A 31 -15.33 -6.67 -9.45
CA ASN A 31 -14.49 -6.22 -10.56
C ASN A 31 -13.07 -5.89 -10.07
N TYR A 32 -12.05 -6.14 -10.89
CA TYR A 32 -10.66 -5.74 -10.62
C TYR A 32 -10.52 -4.23 -10.35
N GLY A 33 -11.37 -3.40 -10.98
CA GLY A 33 -11.43 -1.96 -10.72
C GLY A 33 -11.69 -1.62 -9.24
N GLU A 34 -12.48 -2.41 -8.53
CA GLU A 34 -12.81 -2.19 -7.10
C GLU A 34 -11.57 -2.32 -6.20
N VAL A 35 -10.60 -3.15 -6.59
CA VAL A 35 -9.33 -3.27 -5.85
C VAL A 35 -8.56 -1.95 -5.89
N LEU A 36 -8.56 -1.28 -7.04
CA LEU A 36 -7.86 -0.02 -7.22
C LEU A 36 -8.64 1.13 -6.58
N THR A 37 -9.96 1.17 -6.79
CA THR A 37 -10.78 2.27 -6.26
C THR A 37 -10.88 2.26 -4.76
N ASP A 38 -10.93 1.08 -4.15
CA ASP A 38 -11.15 0.97 -2.71
C ASP A 38 -9.83 0.82 -1.93
N SER A 39 -8.68 0.87 -2.61
CA SER A 39 -7.37 0.87 -1.95
C SER A 39 -7.10 2.21 -1.26
N VAL A 40 -6.54 2.14 -0.05
CA VAL A 40 -6.17 3.33 0.73
C VAL A 40 -5.03 4.05 0.02
N VAL A 41 -5.23 5.33 -0.27
CA VAL A 41 -4.22 6.20 -0.84
C VAL A 41 -3.20 6.56 0.24
N GLY A 42 -1.92 6.62 -0.14
CA GLY A 42 -0.83 7.01 0.75
C GLY A 42 0.16 7.93 0.07
N TYR A 43 0.96 8.59 0.88
CA TYR A 43 2.04 9.47 0.48
C TYR A 43 3.36 8.71 0.59
N ARG A 44 4.16 8.74 -0.47
CA ARG A 44 5.50 8.15 -0.46
C ARG A 44 6.55 9.20 -0.81
N ALA A 45 7.51 9.37 0.07
CA ALA A 45 8.73 10.13 -0.19
C ALA A 45 9.92 9.16 -0.30
N HIS A 46 10.76 9.36 -1.31
CA HIS A 46 11.96 8.57 -1.52
C HIS A 46 13.12 9.51 -1.83
N ALA A 47 14.28 9.27 -1.21
CA ALA A 47 15.50 10.01 -1.44
C ALA A 47 16.64 9.03 -1.66
N ASP A 48 17.32 9.14 -2.79
CA ASP A 48 18.47 8.32 -3.15
C ASP A 48 19.72 9.16 -3.34
N MET A 49 20.84 8.67 -2.83
CA MET A 49 22.16 9.24 -3.03
C MET A 49 23.10 8.16 -3.55
N ARG A 50 23.82 8.46 -4.64
CA ARG A 50 24.81 7.55 -5.23
C ARG A 50 26.20 8.15 -5.14
N LEU A 51 27.15 7.35 -4.65
CA LEU A 51 28.56 7.71 -4.53
C LEU A 51 29.41 6.57 -5.10
N GLY A 52 29.83 6.73 -6.36
CA GLY A 52 30.59 5.70 -7.08
C GLY A 52 29.78 4.40 -7.24
N ASN A 53 30.31 3.32 -6.68
CA ASN A 53 29.73 1.96 -6.69
C ASN A 53 28.79 1.67 -5.52
N LEU A 54 28.48 2.69 -4.71
CA LEU A 54 27.62 2.60 -3.53
C LEU A 54 26.42 3.52 -3.72
N SER A 55 25.23 3.06 -3.37
CA SER A 55 24.02 3.88 -3.30
C SER A 55 23.28 3.66 -1.99
N PHE A 56 22.76 4.74 -1.44
CA PHE A 56 21.93 4.76 -0.24
C PHE A 56 20.57 5.36 -0.57
N GLY A 57 19.51 4.73 -0.08
CA GLY A 57 18.14 5.21 -0.22
C GLY A 57 17.47 5.33 1.14
N ILE A 58 16.62 6.33 1.32
CA ILE A 58 15.70 6.46 2.44
C ILE A 58 14.29 6.58 1.87
N SER A 59 13.36 5.80 2.42
CA SER A 59 11.96 5.79 2.03
C SER A 59 11.08 6.10 3.23
N LEU A 60 10.06 6.92 3.01
CA LEU A 60 9.00 7.19 3.96
C LEU A 60 7.67 6.93 3.25
N ASP A 61 6.88 6.02 3.81
CA ASP A 61 5.55 5.65 3.33
C ASP A 61 4.53 5.97 4.42
N VAL A 62 3.60 6.87 4.14
CA VAL A 62 2.58 7.34 5.09
C VAL A 62 1.21 7.12 4.45
N PRO A 63 0.44 6.12 4.90
CA PRO A 63 -0.92 5.94 4.41
C PRO A 63 -1.82 7.10 4.88
N SER A 64 -2.92 7.35 4.18
CA SER A 64 -3.98 8.23 4.69
C SER A 64 -4.84 7.52 5.76
N TYR A 65 -5.70 8.25 6.48
CA TYR A 65 -6.58 7.68 7.51
C TYR A 65 -7.62 6.71 6.95
N GLY A 66 -7.94 6.80 5.67
CA GLY A 66 -8.90 5.89 5.03
C GLY A 66 -9.32 6.30 3.63
N TYR A 67 -8.68 7.31 3.03
CA TYR A 67 -9.10 7.81 1.74
C TYR A 67 -8.92 6.75 0.67
N THR A 68 -10.01 6.48 -0.03
CA THR A 68 -10.07 5.58 -1.18
C THR A 68 -10.68 6.34 -2.34
N PHE A 69 -10.39 5.96 -3.58
CA PHE A 69 -11.03 6.61 -4.74
C PHE A 69 -12.54 6.39 -4.82
N SER A 70 -13.09 5.42 -4.06
CA SER A 70 -14.53 5.18 -3.92
C SER A 70 -15.18 5.87 -2.72
N SER A 71 -14.41 6.27 -1.70
CA SER A 71 -14.87 7.02 -0.53
C SER A 71 -14.12 8.34 -0.42
N THR A 72 -14.72 9.38 -0.99
CA THR A 72 -14.14 10.72 -1.19
C THR A 72 -14.44 11.71 -0.06
N SER A 73 -14.41 11.24 1.18
CA SER A 73 -14.47 12.13 2.34
C SER A 73 -13.15 12.91 2.45
N ALA A 74 -13.23 14.24 2.51
CA ALA A 74 -12.06 15.11 2.49
C ALA A 74 -11.13 14.93 3.70
N ASP A 75 -11.70 14.58 4.86
CA ASP A 75 -10.93 14.40 6.11
C ASP A 75 -10.08 13.12 6.08
N ASP A 76 -10.50 12.11 5.32
CA ASP A 76 -9.81 10.81 5.26
C ASP A 76 -8.50 10.86 4.46
N ILE A 77 -8.26 11.95 3.71
CA ILE A 77 -7.05 12.15 2.90
C ILE A 77 -5.84 12.52 3.76
N GLU A 78 -6.06 12.94 5.00
CA GLU A 78 -4.99 13.38 5.89
C GLU A 78 -3.95 12.27 6.10
N PRO A 79 -2.65 12.61 6.13
CA PRO A 79 -1.59 11.65 6.36
C PRO A 79 -1.67 11.06 7.78
N ASN A 80 -1.77 9.74 7.87
CA ASN A 80 -1.75 9.00 9.12
C ASN A 80 -0.31 8.61 9.48
N PHE A 81 0.34 9.46 10.28
CA PHE A 81 1.71 9.23 10.74
C PHE A 81 1.84 8.08 11.76
N ASP A 82 0.77 7.67 12.44
CA ASP A 82 0.79 6.53 13.37
C ASP A 82 1.03 5.19 12.65
N LYS A 83 0.67 5.14 11.36
CA LYS A 83 0.90 3.98 10.48
C LYS A 83 2.06 4.20 9.49
N ALA A 84 2.86 5.25 9.70
CA ALA A 84 4.00 5.53 8.84
C ALA A 84 5.06 4.42 8.89
N ARG A 85 5.72 4.18 7.76
CA ARG A 85 6.81 3.23 7.60
C ARG A 85 8.02 3.93 7.04
N ILE A 86 9.16 3.75 7.69
CA ILE A 86 10.44 4.26 7.22
C ILE A 86 11.29 3.07 6.78
N GLY A 87 11.86 3.16 5.58
CA GLY A 87 12.82 2.21 5.06
C GLY A 87 14.16 2.89 4.78
N ALA A 88 15.22 2.11 4.87
CA ALA A 88 16.53 2.51 4.39
C ALA A 88 17.10 1.37 3.54
N SER A 89 17.76 1.72 2.44
CA SER A 89 18.41 0.77 1.54
C SER A 89 19.85 1.19 1.31
N ALA A 90 20.73 0.20 1.15
CA ALA A 90 22.09 0.41 0.71
C ALA A 90 22.42 -0.68 -0.32
N MET A 91 23.01 -0.29 -1.44
CA MET A 91 23.39 -1.20 -2.50
C MET A 91 24.81 -0.90 -2.94
N TYR A 92 25.62 -1.94 -3.07
CA TYR A 92 26.97 -1.89 -3.58
C TYR A 92 27.11 -2.90 -4.70
N TRP A 93 27.79 -2.52 -5.78
CA TRP A 93 28.11 -3.44 -6.86
C TRP A 93 29.62 -3.45 -7.16
N PHE A 94 30.14 -4.65 -7.40
CA PHE A 94 31.49 -4.85 -7.90
C PHE A 94 31.48 -4.60 -9.42
N LEU A 95 32.37 -3.72 -9.88
CA LEU A 95 32.63 -3.51 -11.32
C LEU A 95 33.32 -4.73 -11.92
#